data_AF-A0A7S0CK20-F1
#
_entry.id   AF-A0A7S0CK20-F1
#
_cell.length_a   1.000
_cell.length_b   1.000
_cell.length_c   1.000
_cell.angle_alpha   90.00
_cell.angle_beta   90.00
_cell.angle_gamma   90.00
#
_symmetry.space_group_name_H-M   'P 1'
#
loop_
_entity.id
_entity.type
_entity.pdbx_description
1 polymer ?
#
loop_
_entity_poly.entity_id
_entity_poly.type
_entity_poly.pdbx_seq_one_letter_code
_entity_poly.pdbx_strand_id
1 'polypeptide(L)'
;EYFNDWSGKNAKCDFTDKDGYNLDTRRSGVQNGYSNVVNANYFKIVSELQKLFSEGTYDDYKVYVVGHSMGGATSTLLGYKLALGLYQNEISGIPMPISIVSVASPQVGDSRFMKNFNVSLI
;
A
#
# COMPACT_ATOMS: atom_id res chain seq x y z
N GLU A 1 -14.04 17.66 10.99
CA GLU A 1 -13.99 16.56 11.97
C GLU A 1 -13.62 15.21 11.31
N TYR A 2 -12.55 15.16 10.49
CA TYR A 2 -12.23 13.99 9.64
C TYR A 2 -11.02 13.16 10.10
N PHE A 3 -10.38 13.51 11.23
CA PHE A 3 -9.07 12.97 11.60
C PHE A 3 -8.96 12.42 13.02
N ASN A 4 -10.05 12.33 13.77
CA ASN A 4 -10.00 11.83 15.14
C ASN A 4 -10.57 10.42 15.21
N ASP A 5 -9.68 9.50 15.57
CA ASP A 5 -9.90 8.10 15.95
C ASP A 5 -10.01 7.06 14.82
N TRP A 6 -8.84 6.59 14.40
CA TRP A 6 -8.65 5.30 13.71
C TRP A 6 -8.06 4.23 14.64
N SER A 7 -7.76 4.56 15.90
CA SER A 7 -7.09 3.64 16.84
C SER A 7 -7.98 2.45 17.24
N GLY A 8 -9.30 2.65 17.27
CA GLY A 8 -10.30 1.61 17.49
C GLY A 8 -10.92 1.00 16.24
N LYS A 9 -10.52 1.45 15.04
CA LYS A 9 -11.08 1.03 13.74
C LYS A 9 -10.11 0.18 12.92
N ASN A 10 -9.23 -0.57 13.58
CA ASN A 10 -8.66 -1.76 12.96
C ASN A 10 -9.83 -2.74 12.76
N ALA A 11 -10.57 -2.53 11.67
CA ALA A 11 -11.64 -3.40 11.22
C ALA A 11 -11.10 -4.82 11.33
N LYS A 12 -11.87 -5.71 11.94
CA LYS A 12 -11.62 -7.14 11.81
C LYS A 12 -11.76 -7.44 10.32
N CYS A 13 -10.65 -7.36 9.58
CA CYS A 13 -10.59 -7.69 8.16
C CYS A 13 -10.75 -9.20 8.05
N ASP A 14 -11.98 -9.67 8.18
CA ASP A 14 -12.34 -11.07 7.95
C ASP A 14 -12.35 -11.26 6.43
N PHE A 15 -11.16 -11.38 5.85
CA PHE A 15 -10.97 -11.72 4.44
C PHE A 15 -11.50 -13.14 4.23
N THR A 16 -12.74 -13.26 3.78
CA THR A 16 -13.26 -14.48 3.14
C THR A 16 -12.75 -14.61 1.70
N ASP A 17 -11.46 -14.39 1.47
CA ASP A 17 -10.74 -14.96 0.34
C ASP A 17 -9.55 -15.71 0.92
N LYS A 18 -9.79 -16.98 1.27
CA LYS A 18 -8.79 -17.88 1.88
C LYS A 18 -7.67 -18.26 0.91
N ASP A 19 -7.71 -17.77 -0.33
CA ASP A 19 -6.81 -18.16 -1.42
C ASP A 19 -5.68 -17.15 -1.70
N GLY A 20 -5.24 -16.39 -0.68
CA GLY A 20 -3.95 -15.72 -0.69
C GLY A 20 -3.76 -14.74 -1.87
N TYR A 21 -4.56 -13.68 -1.91
CA TYR A 21 -4.43 -12.63 -2.92
C TYR A 21 -2.99 -12.08 -2.95
N ASN A 22 -2.30 -12.34 -4.06
CA ASN A 22 -0.91 -11.98 -4.25
C ASN A 22 -0.79 -11.03 -5.45
N LEU A 23 -0.36 -9.80 -5.16
CA LEU A 23 -0.13 -8.72 -6.13
C LEU A 23 0.87 -9.08 -7.22
N ASP A 24 1.77 -10.02 -6.96
CA ASP A 24 2.85 -10.43 -7.85
C ASP A 24 2.42 -11.54 -8.83
N THR A 25 1.16 -11.97 -8.79
CA THR A 25 0.61 -12.94 -9.74
C THR A 25 -0.11 -12.24 -10.89
N ARG A 26 -0.13 -12.86 -12.08
CA ARG A 26 -0.99 -12.43 -13.21
C ARG A 26 -2.48 -12.38 -12.87
N ARG A 27 -2.88 -12.91 -11.71
CA ARG A 27 -4.27 -12.94 -11.22
C ARG A 27 -4.62 -11.71 -10.37
N SER A 28 -3.66 -10.84 -10.06
CA SER A 28 -3.90 -9.63 -9.25
C SER A 28 -4.86 -8.64 -9.92
N GLY A 29 -4.98 -8.68 -11.26
CA GLY A 29 -5.81 -7.74 -12.02
C GLY A 29 -5.15 -6.36 -12.19
N VAL A 30 -3.89 -6.20 -11.79
CA VAL A 30 -3.11 -4.98 -11.92
C VAL A 30 -2.45 -4.91 -13.30
N GLN A 31 -2.34 -3.71 -13.87
CA GLN A 31 -1.61 -3.51 -15.13
C GLN A 31 -0.11 -3.83 -14.97
N ASN A 32 0.40 -4.70 -15.84
CA ASN A 32 1.76 -5.26 -15.72
C ASN A 32 2.88 -4.19 -15.74
N GLY A 33 2.67 -3.08 -16.46
CA GLY A 33 3.63 -1.98 -16.49
C GLY A 33 3.87 -1.39 -15.10
N TYR A 34 2.80 -1.19 -14.33
CA TYR A 34 2.90 -0.60 -12.99
C TYR A 34 3.46 -1.59 -11.98
N SER A 35 3.04 -2.87 -12.04
CA SER A 35 3.57 -3.91 -11.15
C SER A 35 5.07 -4.13 -11.35
N ASN A 36 5.56 -4.11 -12.60
CA ASN A 36 6.99 -4.25 -12.86
C ASN A 36 7.80 -3.11 -12.23
N VAL A 37 7.32 -1.87 -12.35
CA VAL A 37 8.01 -0.70 -11.78
C VAL A 37 8.01 -0.78 -10.25
N VAL A 38 6.87 -1.09 -9.62
CA VAL A 38 6.77 -1.19 -8.16
C VAL A 38 7.64 -2.35 -7.65
N ASN A 39 7.54 -3.54 -8.26
CA ASN A 39 8.25 -4.73 -7.79
C ASN A 39 9.76 -4.62 -7.94
N ALA A 40 10.25 -4.00 -9.03
CA ALA A 40 11.68 -3.77 -9.22
C ALA A 40 12.31 -2.86 -8.15
N ASN A 41 11.49 -2.02 -7.49
CA ASN A 41 11.97 -1.03 -6.51
C ASN A 41 11.51 -1.31 -5.07
N TYR A 42 10.57 -2.22 -4.87
CA TYR A 42 9.88 -2.43 -3.59
C TYR A 42 10.84 -2.66 -2.42
N PHE A 43 11.75 -3.63 -2.53
CA PHE A 43 12.68 -3.96 -1.45
C PHE A 43 13.63 -2.81 -1.10
N LYS A 44 14.05 -2.03 -2.11
CA LYS A 44 14.92 -0.86 -1.89
C LYS A 44 14.17 0.22 -1.12
N ILE A 45 12.90 0.48 -1.48
CA ILE A 45 12.05 1.46 -0.80
C ILE A 45 11.79 1.02 0.64
N VAL A 46 11.41 -0.24 0.86
CA VAL A 46 11.17 -0.79 2.22
C VAL A 46 12.43 -0.67 3.07
N SER A 47 13.58 -1.08 2.55
CA SER A 47 14.85 -1.01 3.28
C SER A 47 15.20 0.42 3.68
N GLU A 48 14.98 1.40 2.79
CA GLU A 48 15.28 2.80 3.11
C GLU A 48 14.29 3.37 4.13
N LEU A 49 13.00 3.04 4.02
CA LEU A 49 12.00 3.44 5.00
C LEU A 49 12.30 2.86 6.39
N GLN A 50 12.61 1.56 6.46
CA GLN A 50 12.97 0.91 7.72
C GLN A 50 14.21 1.53 8.36
N LYS A 51 15.22 1.82 7.54
CA LYS A 51 16.42 2.52 8.00
C LYS A 51 16.05 3.88 8.57
N LEU A 52 15.30 4.70 7.82
CA LEU A 52 14.86 6.03 8.27
C LEU A 52 14.14 5.95 9.62
N PHE A 53 13.14 5.07 9.78
CA PHE A 53 12.40 4.96 11.03
C PHE A 53 13.17 4.29 12.17
N SER A 54 14.22 3.52 11.88
CA SER A 54 15.08 2.92 12.92
C SER A 54 15.98 3.94 13.63
N GLU A 55 16.21 5.12 13.04
CA GLU A 55 17.05 6.17 13.61
C GLU A 55 16.41 6.88 14.83
N GLY A 56 15.12 6.62 15.12
CA GLY A 56 14.40 7.09 16.30
C GLY A 56 14.08 8.60 16.32
N THR A 57 14.39 9.32 15.24
CA THR A 57 14.12 10.76 15.08
C THR A 57 12.79 11.05 14.38
N TYR A 58 12.10 10.01 13.90
CA TYR A 58 10.91 10.14 13.05
C TYR A 58 9.69 9.35 13.57
N ASP A 59 9.63 9.08 14.88
CA ASP A 59 8.57 8.27 15.50
C ASP A 59 7.16 8.87 15.36
N ASP A 60 7.05 10.18 15.16
CA ASP A 60 5.79 10.92 14.95
C ASP A 60 5.48 11.20 13.46
N TYR A 61 6.34 10.74 12.54
CA TYR A 61 6.17 10.98 11.11
C TYR A 61 5.15 10.03 10.49
N LYS A 62 4.55 10.49 9.39
CA LYS A 62 3.55 9.75 8.63
C LYS A 62 4.09 9.42 7.25
N VAL A 63 3.67 8.27 6.70
CA VAL A 63 4.06 7.86 5.35
C VAL A 63 3.03 8.31 4.33
N TYR A 64 3.48 9.10 3.36
CA TYR A 64 2.69 9.51 2.20
C TYR A 64 3.33 8.96 0.93
N VAL A 65 2.56 8.22 0.14
CA VAL A 65 2.96 7.75 -1.19
C VAL A 65 2.25 8.62 -2.22
N VAL A 66 3.01 9.50 -2.87
CA VAL A 66 2.49 10.54 -3.76
C VAL A 66 2.88 10.27 -5.21
N GLY A 67 2.03 10.64 -6.18
CA GLY A 67 2.37 10.49 -7.59
C GLY A 67 1.40 11.15 -8.56
N HIS A 68 1.92 11.57 -9.71
CA HIS A 68 1.17 12.21 -10.80
C HIS A 68 1.16 11.35 -12.07
N SER A 69 0.05 11.31 -12.82
CA SER A 69 -0.08 10.55 -14.07
C SER A 69 0.27 9.06 -13.83
N MET A 70 1.17 8.47 -14.61
CA MET A 70 1.71 7.13 -14.36
C MET A 70 2.21 6.96 -12.92
N GLY A 71 2.81 8.00 -12.34
CA GLY A 71 3.24 8.03 -10.95
C GLY A 71 2.08 7.85 -9.97
N GLY A 72 0.89 8.36 -10.27
CA GLY A 72 -0.30 8.17 -9.44
C GLY A 72 -0.72 6.70 -9.37
N ALA A 73 -0.61 5.97 -10.48
CA ALA A 73 -0.93 4.55 -10.54
C ALA A 73 0.10 3.71 -9.76
N THR A 74 1.39 4.01 -9.94
CA THR A 74 2.45 3.32 -9.19
C THR A 74 2.40 3.64 -7.70
N SER A 75 2.06 4.86 -7.31
CA SER A 75 1.92 5.26 -5.90
C SER A 75 0.73 4.59 -5.23
N THR A 76 -0.37 4.42 -5.96
CA THR A 76 -1.53 3.64 -5.50
C THR A 76 -1.14 2.18 -5.24
N LEU A 77 -0.44 1.56 -6.19
CA LEU A 77 0.00 0.18 -6.07
C LEU A 77 1.05 -0.02 -4.97
N LEU A 78 2.03 0.87 -4.87
CA LEU A 78 3.07 0.84 -3.84
C LEU A 78 2.47 1.02 -2.45
N GLY A 79 1.60 2.01 -2.26
CA GLY A 79 0.95 2.25 -0.97
C GLY A 79 0.12 1.06 -0.52
N TYR A 80 -0.63 0.44 -1.45
CA TYR A 80 -1.36 -0.79 -1.18
C TYR A 80 -0.42 -1.95 -0.79
N LYS A 81 0.67 -2.15 -1.53
CA LYS A 81 1.65 -3.23 -1.25
C LYS A 81 2.32 -3.05 0.11
N LEU A 82 2.69 -1.81 0.49
CA LEU A 82 3.22 -1.49 1.82
C LEU A 82 2.21 -1.78 2.92
N ALA A 83 0.96 -1.31 2.77
CA ALA A 83 -0.08 -1.53 3.77
C ALA A 83 -0.38 -3.02 3.95
N LEU A 84 -0.45 -3.78 2.84
CA LEU A 84 -0.67 -5.22 2.87
C LEU A 84 0.48 -5.96 3.57
N GLY A 85 1.73 -5.64 3.22
CA GLY A 85 2.90 -6.26 3.85
C GLY A 85 3.00 -5.96 5.35
N LEU A 86 2.64 -4.74 5.78
CA LEU A 86 2.56 -4.38 7.20
C LEU A 86 1.43 -5.15 7.91
N TYR A 87 0.25 -5.23 7.30
CA TYR A 87 -0.90 -5.97 7.85
C TYR A 87 -0.61 -7.47 7.99
N GLN A 88 0.09 -8.06 7.01
CA GLN A 88 0.47 -9.47 6.99
C GLN A 88 1.73 -9.77 7.83
N ASN A 89 2.34 -8.77 8.46
CA ASN A 89 3.63 -8.87 9.18
C ASN A 89 4.79 -9.39 8.31
N GLU A 90 4.74 -9.18 6.99
CA GLU A 90 5.84 -9.48 6.06
C GLU A 90 6.95 -8.42 6.15
N ILE A 91 6.58 -7.19 6.51
CA ILE A 91 7.47 -6.07 6.78
C ILE A 91 7.06 -5.39 8.08
N SER A 92 8.00 -4.72 8.74
CA SER A 92 7.80 -4.03 10.02
C SER A 92 8.66 -2.78 10.12
N GLY A 93 8.49 -1.99 11.19
CA GLY A 93 9.30 -0.79 11.43
C GLY A 93 8.93 0.42 10.57
N ILE A 94 7.77 0.39 9.91
CA ILE A 94 7.21 1.51 9.14
C ILE A 94 5.85 1.86 9.77
N PRO A 95 5.59 3.14 10.11
CA PRO A 95 4.37 3.53 10.79
C PRO A 95 3.15 3.46 9.88
N MET A 96 2.03 3.06 10.47
CA MET A 96 0.70 3.11 9.88
C MET A 96 -0.05 4.37 10.37
N PRO A 97 -0.99 4.92 9.59
CA PRO A 97 -1.45 4.46 8.27
C PRO A 97 -0.56 4.91 7.11
N ILE A 98 -0.54 4.13 6.02
CA ILE A 98 0.02 4.56 4.74
C ILE A 98 -1.02 5.40 3.98
N SER A 99 -0.69 6.66 3.70
CA SER A 99 -1.59 7.58 2.96
C SER A 99 -1.19 7.66 1.49
N ILE A 100 -2.15 7.52 0.58
CA ILE A 100 -1.90 7.58 -0.87
C ILE A 100 -2.46 8.89 -1.41
N VAL A 101 -1.65 9.64 -2.15
CA VAL A 101 -2.08 10.85 -2.86
C VAL A 101 -1.76 10.70 -4.35
N SER A 102 -2.76 10.31 -5.13
CA SER A 102 -2.63 10.12 -6.58
C SER A 102 -3.32 11.26 -7.34
N VAL A 103 -2.62 11.83 -8.32
CA VAL A 103 -3.11 12.99 -9.10
C VAL A 103 -3.09 12.64 -10.58
N ALA A 104 -4.18 12.91 -11.30
CA ALA A 104 -4.34 12.56 -12.72
C ALA A 104 -3.97 11.09 -13.03
N SER A 105 -4.22 10.18 -12.07
CA SER A 105 -3.83 8.78 -12.18
C SER A 105 -4.67 8.06 -13.23
N PRO A 106 -4.05 7.28 -14.15
CA PRO A 106 -4.79 6.32 -14.94
C PRO A 106 -5.31 5.18 -14.05
N GLN A 107 -6.19 4.36 -14.61
CA GLN A 107 -6.69 3.16 -13.95
C GLN A 107 -5.56 2.17 -13.68
N VAL A 108 -5.45 1.69 -12.43
CA VAL A 108 -4.34 0.84 -11.97
C VAL A 108 -4.56 -0.65 -12.28
N GLY A 109 -5.82 -1.09 -12.20
CA GLY A 109 -6.21 -2.48 -12.38
C GLY A 109 -7.70 -2.63 -12.64
N ASP A 110 -8.13 -3.87 -12.83
CA ASP A 110 -9.51 -4.24 -13.12
C ASP A 110 -10.39 -4.31 -11.86
N SER A 111 -11.61 -4.81 -12.04
CA SER A 111 -12.59 -4.94 -10.94
C SER A 111 -12.13 -5.88 -9.82
N ARG A 112 -11.19 -6.81 -10.07
CA ARG A 112 -10.62 -7.69 -9.03
C ARG A 112 -9.65 -6.91 -8.16
N PHE A 113 -8.76 -6.11 -8.77
CA PHE A 113 -7.89 -5.21 -8.01
C PHE A 113 -8.72 -4.22 -7.20
N MET A 114 -9.74 -3.60 -7.79
CA MET A 114 -10.64 -2.68 -7.10
C MET A 114 -11.29 -3.31 -5.87
N LYS A 115 -11.79 -4.55 -5.96
CA LYS A 115 -12.38 -5.26 -4.83
C LYS A 115 -11.37 -5.45 -3.70
N ASN A 116 -10.17 -5.94 -4.01
CA ASN A 116 -9.13 -6.15 -3.00
C ASN A 116 -8.65 -4.84 -2.38
N PHE A 117 -8.48 -3.79 -3.20
CA PHE A 117 -8.07 -2.47 -2.78
C PHE A 117 -9.10 -1.82 -1.84
N ASN A 118 -10.40 -1.93 -2.15
CA ASN A 118 -11.47 -1.36 -1.33
C ASN A 118 -11.72 -2.14 -0.04
N VAL A 119 -11.57 -3.47 -0.03
CA VAL A 119 -11.68 -4.28 1.19
C VAL A 119 -10.55 -3.95 2.17
N SER A 120 -9.44 -3.40 1.69
CA SER A 120 -8.34 -2.91 2.53
C SER A 120 -8.43 -1.42 2.92
N LEU A 121 -9.50 -0.70 2.54
CA LEU A 121 -9.64 0.75 2.75
C LEU A 121 -10.87 1.17 3.57
N ILE A 122 -11.55 0.23 4.23
CA ILE A 122 -12.73 0.48 5.07
C ILE A 122 -12.50 -0.13 6.45
#